data_AF-A0A845UG87-F1
#
_entry.id   AF-A0A845UG87-F1
#
_cell.length_a   1.000
_cell.length_b   1.000
_cell.length_c   1.000
_cell.angle_alpha   90.00
_cell.angle_beta   90.00
_cell.angle_gamma   90.00
#
_symmetry.space_group_name_H-M   'P 1'
#
loop_
_entity.id
_entity.type
_entity.pdbx_description
1 polymer ?
#
loop_
_entity_poly.entity_id
_entity_poly.type
_entity_poly.pdbx_seq_one_letter_code
_entity_poly.pdbx_strand_id
1 'polypeptide(L)'
;MLKDSLFALSALAGVVLLSGCATVTPVSGTFPDISPLAAQSGTAQGRQVRWGGKLIETQPEARETCFTVLGEPLRRDGRPEPERGEAHIGRFLACAPGFYDPMLYRSGREITFIGRVEGIAHRKIGQFNYAYPTLAASTVYLWPIRPPRPQIREQVYMGGGFGYFPGWWYGPGWGYWPGW
;
A
#
# COMPACT_ATOMS: atom_id res chain seq x y z
N MET A 1 8.17 -5.86 51.07
CA MET A 1 8.18 -4.41 50.78
C MET A 1 9.23 -4.00 49.75
N LEU A 2 10.55 -4.15 50.00
CA LEU A 2 11.58 -3.74 49.01
C LEU A 2 11.55 -4.59 47.72
N LYS A 3 11.33 -5.91 47.86
CA LYS A 3 11.29 -6.88 46.76
C LYS A 3 10.08 -6.69 45.84
N ASP A 4 8.94 -6.30 46.41
CA ASP A 4 7.69 -6.04 45.68
C ASP A 4 7.78 -4.74 44.86
N SER A 5 8.48 -3.72 45.38
CA SER A 5 8.81 -2.49 44.63
C SER A 5 9.79 -2.74 43.48
N LEU A 6 10.77 -3.64 43.64
CA LEU A 6 11.71 -4.03 42.59
C LEU A 6 11.02 -4.78 41.43
N PHE A 7 10.07 -5.68 41.73
CA PHE A 7 9.26 -6.34 40.69
C PHE A 7 8.33 -5.36 39.95
N ALA A 8 7.75 -4.40 40.66
CA ALA A 8 6.92 -3.35 40.06
C ALA A 8 7.72 -2.41 39.13
N LEU A 9 8.93 -2.02 39.54
CA LEU A 9 9.84 -1.21 38.71
C LEU A 9 10.31 -1.95 37.45
N SER A 10 10.60 -3.25 37.57
CA SER A 10 11.02 -4.07 36.42
C SER A 10 9.89 -4.32 35.43
N ALA A 11 8.64 -4.45 35.90
CA ALA A 11 7.46 -4.54 35.04
C ALA A 11 7.15 -3.22 34.32
N LEU A 12 7.32 -2.08 35.00
CA LEU A 12 7.13 -0.75 34.40
C LEU A 12 8.19 -0.44 33.33
N ALA A 13 9.45 -0.84 33.55
CA ALA A 13 10.53 -0.70 32.58
C ALA A 13 10.29 -1.54 31.29
N GLY A 14 9.65 -2.71 31.42
CA GLY A 14 9.28 -3.55 30.27
C GLY A 14 8.23 -2.92 29.35
N VAL A 15 7.27 -2.17 29.89
CA VAL A 15 6.21 -1.51 29.11
C VAL A 15 6.74 -0.31 28.31
N VAL A 16 7.75 0.40 28.85
CA VAL A 16 8.38 1.54 28.17
C VAL A 16 9.23 1.10 26.97
N LEU A 17 9.80 -0.12 27.00
CA LEU A 17 10.65 -0.64 25.92
C LEU A 17 9.86 -1.11 24.67
N LEU A 18 8.53 -1.14 24.72
CA LEU A 18 7.66 -1.57 23.62
C LEU A 18 7.04 -0.40 22.83
N SER A 19 7.48 0.84 23.05
CA SER A 19 7.05 1.98 22.24
C SER A 19 7.69 1.93 20.84
N GLY A 20 7.19 1.03 19.99
CA GLY A 20 7.50 1.01 18.57
C GLY A 20 6.90 2.25 17.89
N CYS A 21 7.71 2.99 17.12
CA CYS A 21 7.21 4.06 16.29
C CYS A 21 6.38 3.48 15.15
N ALA A 22 5.05 3.54 15.26
CA ALA A 22 4.17 3.26 14.14
C ALA A 22 4.25 4.42 13.13
N THR A 23 4.60 4.11 11.88
CA THR A 23 4.56 5.11 10.80
C THR A 23 3.10 5.50 10.54
N VAL A 24 2.70 6.68 10.99
CA VAL A 24 1.36 7.24 10.75
C VAL A 24 1.39 8.02 9.45
N THR A 25 0.52 7.68 8.52
CA THR A 25 0.34 8.41 7.25
C THR A 25 -0.83 9.39 7.36
N PRO A 26 -0.90 10.44 6.52
CA PRO A 26 -2.05 11.36 6.49
C PRO A 26 -3.38 10.69 6.17
N VAL A 27 -3.35 9.46 5.65
CA VAL A 27 -4.52 8.65 5.31
C VAL A 27 -4.72 7.47 6.27
N SER A 28 -4.03 7.46 7.40
CA SER A 28 -4.25 6.50 8.48
C SER A 28 -5.52 6.84 9.27
N GLY A 29 -6.15 5.82 9.86
CA GLY A 29 -7.37 5.99 10.64
C GLY A 29 -8.37 4.85 10.41
N THR A 30 -9.48 4.91 11.15
CA THR A 30 -10.58 3.94 11.04
C THR A 30 -11.69 4.52 10.17
N PHE A 31 -12.08 3.79 9.14
CA PHE A 31 -13.14 4.18 8.21
C PHE A 31 -14.10 2.99 8.01
N PRO A 32 -15.37 3.25 7.64
CA PRO A 32 -16.29 2.18 7.25
C PRO A 32 -15.72 1.36 6.09
N ASP A 33 -15.86 0.04 6.18
CA ASP A 33 -15.45 -0.86 5.10
C ASP A 33 -16.55 -0.92 4.02
N ILE A 34 -16.58 0.11 3.19
CA ILE A 34 -17.49 0.25 2.07
C ILE A 34 -16.64 0.30 0.81
N SER A 35 -16.78 -0.69 -0.08
CA SER A 35 -16.05 -0.70 -1.35
C SER A 35 -16.71 0.25 -2.38
N PRO A 36 -15.93 0.77 -3.35
CA PRO A 36 -16.48 1.44 -4.52
C PRO A 36 -17.56 0.61 -5.23
N LEU A 37 -17.31 -0.70 -5.39
CA LEU A 37 -18.28 -1.60 -6.03
C LEU A 37 -19.63 -1.63 -5.27
N ALA A 38 -19.61 -1.75 -3.95
CA ALA A 38 -20.83 -1.71 -3.14
C ALA A 38 -21.56 -0.37 -3.24
N ALA A 39 -20.80 0.74 -3.30
CA ALA A 39 -21.34 2.09 -3.41
C ALA A 39 -22.04 2.39 -4.75
N GLN A 40 -21.90 1.53 -5.78
CA GLN A 40 -22.61 1.67 -7.06
C GLN A 40 -24.14 1.51 -6.92
N SER A 41 -24.60 0.93 -5.82
CA SER A 41 -26.03 0.85 -5.48
C SER A 41 -26.60 2.17 -4.97
N GLY A 42 -25.77 3.18 -4.69
CA GLY A 42 -26.17 4.48 -4.13
C GLY A 42 -26.34 4.48 -2.60
N THR A 43 -26.32 3.32 -1.96
CA THR A 43 -26.54 3.16 -0.51
C THR A 43 -25.48 3.83 0.37
N ALA A 44 -24.31 4.17 -0.20
CA ALA A 44 -23.20 4.78 0.51
C ALA A 44 -23.20 6.32 0.49
N GLN A 45 -24.19 6.97 -0.12
CA GLN A 45 -24.22 8.43 -0.24
C GLN A 45 -24.18 9.12 1.13
N GLY A 46 -23.39 10.19 1.22
CA GLY A 46 -23.16 10.95 2.46
C GLY A 46 -22.17 10.31 3.43
N ARG A 47 -21.74 9.05 3.21
CA ARG A 47 -20.76 8.38 4.07
C ARG A 47 -19.35 8.93 3.82
N GLN A 48 -18.62 9.14 4.91
CA GLN A 48 -17.19 9.41 4.85
C GLN A 48 -16.43 8.09 4.73
N VAL A 49 -15.60 7.97 3.70
CA VAL A 49 -14.90 6.74 3.33
C VAL A 49 -13.43 7.02 3.03
N ARG A 50 -12.63 5.95 3.03
CA ARG A 50 -11.25 5.96 2.57
C ARG A 50 -11.11 4.97 1.42
N TRP A 51 -10.90 5.49 0.22
CA TRP A 51 -10.72 4.70 -0.99
C TRP A 51 -9.36 5.00 -1.61
N GLY A 52 -8.81 4.06 -2.33
CA GLY A 52 -7.54 4.24 -3.03
C GLY A 52 -7.35 3.15 -4.05
N GLY A 53 -6.23 3.22 -4.75
CA GLY A 53 -5.89 2.26 -5.79
C GLY A 53 -4.93 2.84 -6.81
N LYS A 54 -5.04 2.34 -8.04
CA LYS A 54 -4.23 2.77 -9.18
C LYS A 54 -4.95 3.88 -9.94
N LEU A 55 -4.26 5.00 -10.16
CA LEU A 55 -4.75 6.05 -11.05
C LEU A 55 -4.91 5.51 -12.47
N ILE A 56 -6.09 5.71 -13.05
CA ILE A 56 -6.35 5.46 -14.47
C ILE A 56 -6.13 6.77 -15.23
N GLU A 57 -6.74 7.86 -14.75
CA GLU A 57 -6.76 9.17 -15.40
C GLU A 57 -6.87 10.28 -14.36
N THR A 58 -6.26 11.43 -14.69
CA THR A 58 -6.36 12.68 -13.93
C THR A 58 -6.80 13.78 -14.88
N GLN A 59 -7.92 14.42 -14.57
CA GLN A 59 -8.56 15.41 -15.41
C GLN A 59 -8.80 16.70 -14.61
N PRO A 60 -7.93 17.72 -14.78
CA PRO A 60 -8.18 19.04 -14.23
C PRO A 60 -9.40 19.67 -14.90
N GLU A 61 -10.29 20.23 -14.09
CA GLU A 61 -11.46 21.01 -14.50
C GLU A 61 -11.30 22.47 -14.03
N ALA A 62 -12.34 23.30 -14.21
CA ALA A 62 -12.25 24.74 -13.94
C ALA A 62 -12.01 25.09 -12.46
N ARG A 63 -12.44 24.26 -11.52
CA ARG A 63 -12.37 24.52 -10.06
C ARG A 63 -11.83 23.36 -9.23
N GLU A 64 -11.71 22.19 -9.83
CA GLU A 64 -11.33 20.95 -9.17
C GLU A 64 -10.56 20.07 -10.14
N THR A 65 -9.94 19.01 -9.62
CA THR A 65 -9.36 17.96 -10.43
C THR A 65 -10.04 16.65 -10.08
N CYS A 66 -10.55 15.97 -11.10
CA CYS A 66 -11.18 14.67 -10.95
C CYS A 66 -10.23 13.55 -11.36
N PHE A 67 -10.23 12.48 -10.58
CA PHE A 67 -9.38 11.31 -10.72
C PHE A 67 -10.24 10.09 -10.97
N THR A 68 -10.00 9.40 -12.09
CA THR A 68 -10.56 8.08 -12.34
C THR A 68 -9.61 7.04 -11.74
N VAL A 69 -10.10 6.21 -10.83
CA VAL A 69 -9.26 5.29 -10.05
C VAL A 69 -9.80 3.86 -10.17
N LEU A 70 -8.89 2.92 -10.39
CA LEU A 70 -9.17 1.50 -10.17
C LEU A 70 -8.96 1.21 -8.69
N GLY A 71 -10.06 1.00 -7.95
CA GLY A 71 -10.03 0.79 -6.52
C GLY A 71 -9.34 -0.52 -6.14
N GLU A 72 -8.52 -0.48 -5.10
CA GLU A 72 -7.83 -1.64 -4.53
C GLU A 72 -8.03 -1.68 -3.00
N PRO A 73 -7.95 -2.87 -2.36
CA PRO A 73 -7.90 -2.97 -0.92
C PRO A 73 -6.76 -2.14 -0.35
N LEU A 74 -7.00 -1.54 0.82
CA LEU A 74 -6.04 -0.69 1.49
C LEU A 74 -5.44 -1.42 2.70
N ARG A 75 -4.13 -1.28 2.86
CA ARG A 75 -3.43 -1.65 4.09
C ARG A 75 -3.86 -0.74 5.25
N ARG A 76 -3.42 -1.10 6.47
CA ARG A 76 -3.68 -0.31 7.68
C ARG A 76 -3.18 1.14 7.55
N ASP A 77 -2.01 1.33 6.94
CA ASP A 77 -1.41 2.63 6.62
C ASP A 77 -2.12 3.38 5.47
N GLY A 78 -3.17 2.78 4.89
CA GLY A 78 -3.96 3.34 3.81
C GLY A 78 -3.34 3.16 2.43
N ARG A 79 -2.20 2.46 2.31
CA ARG A 79 -1.59 2.22 0.99
C ARG A 79 -2.37 1.17 0.22
N PRO A 80 -2.65 1.39 -1.08
CA PRO A 80 -3.18 0.34 -1.94
C PRO A 80 -2.23 -0.86 -1.97
N GLU A 81 -2.78 -2.06 -1.77
CA GLU A 81 -2.06 -3.32 -1.93
C GLU A 81 -2.98 -4.28 -2.70
N PRO A 82 -2.78 -4.45 -4.01
CA PRO A 82 -3.52 -5.45 -4.75
C PRO A 82 -3.16 -6.82 -4.20
N GLU A 83 -4.16 -7.61 -3.81
CA GLU A 83 -3.93 -9.02 -3.49
C GLU A 83 -3.33 -9.74 -4.70
N ARG A 84 -2.51 -10.77 -4.45
CA ARG A 84 -1.86 -11.54 -5.52
C ARG A 84 -2.96 -12.14 -6.43
N GLY A 85 -3.18 -11.53 -7.60
CA GLY A 85 -4.12 -12.04 -8.61
C GLY A 85 -5.38 -11.21 -8.88
N GLU A 86 -5.35 -9.89 -8.73
CA GLU A 86 -6.36 -8.96 -9.30
C GLU A 86 -7.68 -8.76 -8.54
N ALA A 87 -7.65 -8.62 -7.21
CA ALA A 87 -8.85 -8.20 -6.47
C ALA A 87 -9.03 -6.67 -6.49
N HIS A 88 -9.35 -6.07 -7.65
CA HIS A 88 -9.83 -4.68 -7.65
C HIS A 88 -11.24 -4.62 -7.02
N ILE A 89 -11.54 -3.56 -6.29
CA ILE A 89 -12.80 -3.39 -5.53
C ILE A 89 -13.79 -2.43 -6.21
N GLY A 90 -13.71 -2.33 -7.54
CA GLY A 90 -14.52 -1.45 -8.38
C GLY A 90 -13.80 -0.15 -8.76
N ARG A 91 -14.38 0.63 -9.69
CA ARG A 91 -13.87 1.94 -10.08
C ARG A 91 -14.67 3.05 -9.41
N PHE A 92 -14.03 4.18 -9.14
CA PHE A 92 -14.68 5.38 -8.63
C PHE A 92 -14.08 6.65 -9.25
N LEU A 93 -14.83 7.74 -9.12
CA LEU A 93 -14.36 9.08 -9.45
C LEU A 93 -14.15 9.84 -8.14
N ALA A 94 -12.94 10.35 -7.90
CA ALA A 94 -12.69 11.25 -6.79
C ALA A 94 -12.38 12.64 -7.32
N CYS A 95 -13.08 13.67 -6.84
CA CYS A 95 -12.82 15.04 -7.22
C CYS A 95 -12.35 15.84 -6.01
N ALA A 96 -11.27 16.60 -6.17
CA ALA A 96 -10.67 17.40 -5.13
C ALA A 96 -10.53 18.85 -5.60
N PRO A 97 -10.80 19.86 -4.75
CA PRO A 97 -10.72 21.25 -5.13
C PRO A 97 -9.30 21.64 -5.56
N GLY A 98 -9.20 22.52 -6.55
CA GLY A 98 -7.93 23.02 -7.08
C GLY A 98 -7.32 22.17 -8.19
N PHE A 99 -6.08 22.51 -8.55
CA PHE A 99 -5.34 21.93 -9.66
C PHE A 99 -4.34 20.88 -9.16
N TYR A 100 -4.37 19.69 -9.76
CA TYR A 100 -3.37 18.65 -9.57
C TYR A 100 -2.73 18.31 -10.92
N ASP A 101 -1.40 18.39 -10.99
CA ASP A 101 -0.64 18.22 -12.23
C ASP A 101 -0.73 16.78 -12.78
N PRO A 102 -1.31 16.55 -13.98
CA PRO A 102 -1.40 15.22 -14.59
C PRO A 102 -0.05 14.51 -14.82
N MET A 103 1.07 15.24 -14.89
CA MET A 103 2.41 14.64 -14.98
C MET A 103 2.84 13.97 -13.69
N LEU A 104 2.50 14.57 -12.54
CA LEU A 104 2.76 13.97 -11.23
C LEU A 104 1.72 12.89 -10.91
N TYR A 105 0.45 13.18 -11.19
CA TYR A 105 -0.71 12.31 -10.97
C TYR A 105 -1.03 11.48 -12.22
N ARG A 106 0.01 10.95 -12.85
CA ARG A 106 -0.10 10.11 -14.05
C ARG A 106 -0.66 8.72 -13.75
N SER A 107 -1.17 8.08 -14.81
CA SER A 107 -1.68 6.70 -14.76
C SER A 107 -0.67 5.71 -14.13
N GLY A 108 -1.20 4.71 -13.42
CA GLY A 108 -0.44 3.66 -12.73
C GLY A 108 0.13 4.04 -11.36
N ARG A 109 0.04 5.32 -10.96
CA ARG A 109 0.43 5.77 -9.61
C ARG A 109 -0.54 5.24 -8.55
N GLU A 110 0.00 4.89 -7.39
CA GLU A 110 -0.77 4.53 -6.20
C GLU A 110 -1.24 5.81 -5.50
N ILE A 111 -2.53 5.87 -5.19
CA ILE A 111 -3.16 7.04 -4.57
C ILE A 111 -4.21 6.60 -3.56
N THR A 112 -4.39 7.40 -2.51
CA THR A 112 -5.44 7.22 -1.50
C THR A 112 -6.17 8.54 -1.28
N PHE A 113 -7.47 8.44 -1.11
CA PHE A 113 -8.39 9.53 -0.88
C PHE A 113 -9.14 9.30 0.44
N ILE A 114 -9.40 10.40 1.14
CA ILE A 114 -10.44 10.46 2.18
C ILE A 114 -11.45 11.49 1.70
N GLY A 115 -12.73 11.14 1.79
CA GLY A 115 -13.78 12.01 1.29
C GLY A 115 -15.17 11.52 1.64
N ARG A 116 -16.16 12.29 1.20
CA ARG A 116 -17.59 11.96 1.33
C ARG A 116 -18.12 11.47 0.00
N VAL A 117 -18.83 10.34 0.00
CA VAL A 117 -19.50 9.84 -1.20
C VAL A 117 -20.67 10.77 -1.52
N GLU A 118 -20.71 11.31 -2.74
CA GLU A 118 -21.72 12.30 -3.14
C GLU A 118 -22.84 11.74 -3.99
N GLY A 119 -22.56 10.69 -4.75
CA GLY A 119 -23.55 10.06 -5.62
C GLY A 119 -22.89 9.11 -6.61
N ILE A 120 -23.47 9.05 -7.81
CA ILE A 120 -23.02 8.19 -8.91
C ILE A 120 -22.98 9.03 -10.19
N ALA A 121 -21.85 8.96 -10.90
CA ALA A 121 -21.68 9.51 -12.23
C ALA A 121 -21.64 8.36 -13.25
N HIS A 122 -22.36 8.51 -14.36
CA HIS A 122 -22.33 7.54 -15.45
C HIS A 122 -21.31 7.99 -16.50
N ARG A 123 -20.26 7.18 -16.71
CA ARG A 123 -19.25 7.42 -17.74
C ARG A 123 -19.04 6.15 -18.56
N LYS A 124 -18.71 6.31 -19.84
CA LYS A 124 -18.45 5.17 -20.73
C LYS A 124 -17.06 4.59 -20.50
N ILE A 125 -16.98 3.26 -20.56
CA ILE A 125 -15.74 2.51 -20.75
C ILE A 125 -15.87 1.82 -22.12
N GLY A 126 -15.23 2.36 -23.14
CA GLY A 126 -15.52 1.98 -24.52
C GLY A 126 -17.00 2.27 -24.84
N GLN A 127 -17.80 1.23 -25.10
CA GLN A 127 -19.24 1.36 -25.33
C GLN A 127 -20.11 1.02 -24.11
N PHE A 128 -19.50 0.54 -23.02
CA PHE A 128 -20.23 0.14 -21.83
C PHE A 128 -20.46 1.35 -20.91
N ASN A 129 -21.71 1.59 -20.48
CA ASN A 129 -22.01 2.64 -19.51
C ASN A 129 -21.75 2.14 -18.08
N TYR A 130 -20.77 2.73 -17.40
CA TYR A 130 -20.36 2.31 -16.07
C TYR A 130 -20.80 3.33 -15.02
N ALA A 131 -21.33 2.84 -13.90
CA ALA A 131 -21.72 3.64 -12.74
C ALA A 131 -20.51 3.86 -11.83
N TYR A 132 -19.92 5.06 -11.87
CA TYR A 132 -18.83 5.46 -10.99
C TYR A 132 -19.42 6.11 -9.73
N PRO A 133 -19.27 5.53 -8.52
CA PRO A 133 -19.49 6.29 -7.31
C PRO A 133 -18.57 7.52 -7.29
N THR A 134 -19.12 8.66 -6.90
CA THR A 134 -18.37 9.91 -6.83
C THR A 134 -17.98 10.22 -5.39
N LEU A 135 -16.74 10.65 -5.20
CA LEU A 135 -16.16 10.99 -3.91
C LEU A 135 -15.70 12.46 -3.94
N ALA A 136 -16.29 13.31 -3.10
CA ALA A 136 -15.72 14.62 -2.80
C ALA A 136 -14.56 14.42 -1.84
N ALA A 137 -13.34 14.49 -2.38
CA ALA A 137 -12.12 14.23 -1.65
C ALA A 137 -11.71 15.44 -0.82
N SER A 138 -11.65 15.26 0.50
CA SER A 138 -11.05 16.22 1.43
C SER A 138 -9.54 16.04 1.57
N THR A 139 -9.05 14.83 1.29
CA THR A 139 -7.62 14.49 1.37
C THR A 139 -7.23 13.71 0.12
N VAL A 140 -6.14 14.11 -0.52
CA VAL A 140 -5.51 13.41 -1.64
C VAL A 140 -4.08 13.05 -1.25
N TYR A 141 -3.75 11.77 -1.25
CA TYR A 141 -2.43 11.30 -0.87
C TYR A 141 -1.81 10.43 -1.96
N LEU A 142 -0.83 11.00 -2.64
CA LEU A 142 -0.09 10.34 -3.71
C LEU A 142 1.12 9.62 -3.13
N TRP A 143 1.19 8.30 -3.31
CA TRP A 143 2.25 7.50 -2.71
C TRP A 143 3.59 7.67 -3.45
N PRO A 144 4.71 7.67 -2.71
CA PRO A 144 6.04 7.57 -3.30
C PRO A 144 6.17 6.26 -4.09
N ILE A 145 6.89 6.34 -5.21
CA ILE A 145 7.19 5.17 -6.04
C ILE A 145 8.04 4.22 -5.19
N ARG A 146 7.65 2.93 -5.13
CA ARG A 146 8.48 1.92 -4.46
C ARG A 146 9.80 1.83 -5.24
N PRO A 147 10.97 1.93 -4.60
CA PRO A 147 12.20 1.57 -5.29
C PRO A 147 12.04 0.13 -5.79
N PRO A 148 12.54 -0.21 -6.99
CA PRO A 148 12.58 -1.59 -7.42
C PRO A 148 13.22 -2.38 -6.29
N ARG A 149 12.52 -3.40 -5.77
CA ARG A 149 13.15 -4.32 -4.82
C ARG A 149 14.41 -4.81 -5.52
N PRO A 150 15.59 -4.76 -4.88
CA PRO A 150 16.74 -5.43 -5.46
C PRO A 150 16.27 -6.85 -5.73
N GLN A 151 16.25 -7.23 -7.00
CA GLN A 151 16.12 -8.63 -7.32
C GLN A 151 17.34 -9.23 -6.64
N ILE A 152 17.11 -9.91 -5.51
CA ILE A 152 18.08 -10.88 -5.04
C ILE A 152 18.05 -11.90 -6.17
N ARG A 153 18.85 -11.64 -7.21
CA ARG A 153 19.33 -12.68 -8.08
C ARG A 153 20.05 -13.53 -7.07
N GLU A 154 19.37 -14.60 -6.66
CA GLU A 154 19.99 -15.70 -5.96
C GLU A 154 21.15 -16.05 -6.89
N GLN A 155 22.32 -15.50 -6.57
CA GLN A 155 23.55 -15.91 -7.19
C GLN A 155 23.70 -17.29 -6.59
N VAL A 156 23.03 -18.27 -7.22
CA VAL A 156 23.41 -19.65 -7.09
C VAL A 156 24.85 -19.63 -7.56
N TYR A 157 25.76 -19.55 -6.60
CA TYR A 157 27.13 -19.95 -6.81
C TYR A 157 27.03 -21.43 -7.18
N MET A 158 26.89 -21.71 -8.47
CA MET A 158 27.41 -22.94 -9.05
C MET A 158 28.93 -22.83 -8.94
N GLY A 159 29.41 -22.97 -7.70
CA GLY A 159 30.81 -23.16 -7.41
C GLY A 159 31.24 -24.39 -8.19
N GLY A 160 32.16 -24.18 -9.13
CA GLY A 160 32.70 -25.23 -9.96
C GLY A 160 33.22 -26.38 -9.11
N GLY A 161 32.76 -27.57 -9.47
CA GLY A 161 33.47 -28.82 -9.21
C GLY A 161 33.25 -29.42 -7.83
N PHE A 162 32.20 -30.24 -7.68
CA PHE A 162 32.29 -31.46 -6.88
C PHE A 162 31.48 -32.56 -7.55
N GLY A 163 32.21 -33.45 -8.23
CA GLY A 163 31.67 -34.69 -8.78
C GLY A 163 31.26 -35.65 -7.67
N TYR A 164 30.33 -36.53 -8.00
CA TYR A 164 29.98 -37.68 -7.17
C TYR A 164 31.20 -38.60 -7.03
N PHE A 165 31.84 -38.57 -5.85
CA PHE A 165 32.69 -39.66 -5.39
C PHE A 165 32.19 -40.12 -4.02
N PRO A 166 31.89 -41.42 -3.84
CA PRO A 166 31.34 -41.95 -2.60
C PRO A 166 32.45 -42.17 -1.57
N GLY A 167 32.35 -41.47 -0.44
CA GLY A 167 33.04 -41.86 0.79
C GLY A 167 33.93 -40.76 1.39
N TRP A 168 33.88 -40.70 2.72
CA TRP A 168 34.78 -39.99 3.64
C TRP A 168 34.40 -38.57 4.03
N TRP A 169 33.70 -38.51 5.18
CA TRP A 169 33.73 -37.44 6.17
C TRP A 169 35.16 -36.94 6.44
N TYR A 170 35.37 -35.62 6.54
CA TYR A 170 36.03 -34.93 7.67
C TYR A 170 35.93 -33.41 7.45
N GLY A 171 35.73 -32.66 8.55
CA GLY A 171 35.47 -31.22 8.61
C GLY A 171 36.71 -30.31 8.42
N PRO A 172 36.58 -29.01 8.75
CA PRO A 172 37.35 -27.92 8.15
C PRO A 172 38.80 -27.84 8.64
N GLY A 173 39.73 -28.17 7.75
CA GLY A 173 41.16 -27.97 7.92
C GLY A 173 41.60 -26.60 7.38
N TRP A 174 42.04 -25.73 8.29
CA TRP A 174 42.77 -24.50 7.98
C TRP A 174 44.07 -24.83 7.24
N GLY A 175 44.21 -24.37 5.99
CA GLY A 175 45.41 -24.55 5.17
C GLY A 175 46.17 -23.24 5.00
N TYR A 176 47.19 -23.04 5.83
CA TYR A 176 48.25 -22.03 5.68
C TYR A 176 48.94 -22.15 4.32
N TRP A 177 49.23 -21.01 3.68
CA TRP A 177 50.15 -20.92 2.54
C TRP A 177 51.52 -20.39 3.00
N PRO A 178 52.60 -21.14 2.75
CA PRO A 178 53.89 -20.57 2.39
C PRO A 178 54.16 -20.95 0.92
N GLY A 179 54.31 -20.02 -0.02
CA GLY A 179 55.44 -19.11 -0.06
C GLY A 179 56.70 -19.88 -0.45
N TRP A 180 56.87 -20.18 -1.76
CA TRP A 180 57.95 -19.77 -2.68
C TRP A 180 57.56 -20.19 -4.10
#